data_AF-A0A932DES3-F1
#
_entry.id   AF-A0A932DES3-F1
#
_cell.length_a   1.000
_cell.length_b   1.000
_cell.length_c   1.000
_cell.angle_alpha   90.00
_cell.angle_beta   90.00
_cell.angle_gamma   90.00
#
_symmetry.space_group_name_H-M   'P 1'
#
loop_
_entity.id
_entity.type
_entity.pdbx_description
1 polymer ?
#
loop_
_entity_poly.entity_id
_entity_poly.type
_entity_poly.pdbx_seq_one_letter_code
_entity_poly.pdbx_strand_id
1 'polypeptide(L)' 'MTFSVELEQEVDGRWIAEVLELPGVLVYGRTKEAAITRAKALARHVLTDRPAGGRKFNHSRRLLC' A
#
# COMPACT_ATOMS: atom_id res chain seq x y z
N MET A 1 5.44 -10.72 11.24
CA MET A 1 4.25 -10.32 10.46
C MET A 1 4.37 -10.84 9.05
N THR A 2 3.34 -11.49 8.54
CA THR A 2 3.24 -11.92 7.14
C THR A 2 2.31 -10.93 6.44
N PHE A 3 2.85 -10.11 5.53
CA PHE A 3 2.02 -9.19 4.75
C PHE A 3 1.42 -9.90 3.54
N SER A 4 0.11 -9.75 3.35
CA SER A 4 -0.57 -10.20 2.13
C SER A 4 -0.29 -9.19 1.01
N VAL A 5 0.40 -9.65 -0.03
CA VAL A 5 0.77 -8.83 -1.19
C VAL A 5 0.05 -9.37 -2.42
N GLU A 6 -0.76 -8.53 -3.05
CA GLU A 6 -1.35 -8.80 -4.34
C GLU A 6 -0.40 -8.38 -5.45
N LEU A 7 -0.29 -9.21 -6.49
CA LEU A 7 0.63 -9.00 -7.61
C LEU A 7 -0.15 -8.93 -8.91
N GLU A 8 0.00 -7.79 -9.59
CA GLU A 8 -0.57 -7.58 -10.91
C GLU A 8 0.54 -7.35 -11.92
N GLN A 9 0.35 -7.84 -13.15
CA GLN A 9 1.26 -7.58 -14.25
C GLN A 9 0.58 -6.62 -15.22
N GLU A 10 1.23 -5.50 -15.51
CA GLU A 10 0.78 -4.58 -16.53
C GLU A 10 1.04 -5.12 -17.94
N VAL A 11 0.32 -4.54 -18.91
CA VAL A 11 0.47 -4.84 -20.34
C VAL A 11 1.90 -4.63 -20.86
N ASP A 12 2.66 -3.72 -20.24
CA ASP A 12 4.08 -3.46 -20.56
C ASP A 12 5.04 -4.48 -19.92
N GLY A 13 4.53 -5.46 -19.18
CA GLY A 13 5.31 -6.50 -18.50
C GLY A 13 5.89 -6.09 -17.14
N ARG A 14 5.58 -4.87 -16.65
CA ARG A 14 5.93 -4.41 -15.31
C ARG A 14 5.09 -5.13 -14.25
N TRP A 15 5.67 -5.34 -13.07
CA TRP A 15 4.97 -5.91 -11.92
C TRP A 15 4.57 -4.83 -10.95
N ILE A 16 3.34 -4.93 -10.46
CA ILE A 16 2.78 -4.14 -9.39
C ILE A 16 2.64 -5.06 -8.18
N ALA A 17 3.10 -4.60 -7.02
CA ALA A 17 2.86 -5.24 -5.73
C ALA A 17 2.09 -4.28 -4.83
N GLU A 18 0.86 -4.62 -4.48
CA GLU A 18 0.04 -3.88 -3.50
C GLU A 18 -0.05 -4.65 -2.18
N VAL A 19 0.06 -3.94 -1.05
CA VAL A 19 -0.11 -4.54 0.28
C VAL A 19 -1.55 -4.37 0.74
N LEU A 20 -2.31 -5.46 0.81
CA LEU A 20 -3.75 -5.43 1.11
C LEU A 20 -4.07 -4.84 2.51
N GLU A 21 -3.16 -5.02 3.46
CA GLU A 21 -3.31 -4.49 4.82
C GLU A 21 -3.09 -2.97 4.91
N LEU A 22 -2.42 -2.39 3.91
CA LEU A 22 -2.09 -0.98 3.84
C LEU A 22 -2.51 -0.43 2.47
N PRO A 23 -3.83 -0.23 2.24
CA PRO A 23 -4.33 0.30 0.98
C PRO A 23 -3.65 1.63 0.66
N GLY A 24 -3.10 1.74 -0.55
CA GLY A 24 -2.25 2.85 -1.00
C GLY A 24 -0.74 2.59 -0.91
N VAL A 25 -0.30 1.48 -0.32
CA VAL A 25 1.10 1.01 -0.40
C VAL A 25 1.25 0.10 -1.61
N LEU A 26 1.62 0.71 -2.73
CA LEU A 26 1.80 0.08 -4.04
C LEU A 26 3.23 0.32 -4.54
N VAL A 27 3.88 -0.71 -5.05
CA VAL A 27 5.25 -0.62 -5.57
C VAL A 27 5.40 -1.32 -6.92
N TYR A 28 6.12 -0.66 -7.83
CA TYR A 28 6.50 -1.23 -9.11
C TYR A 28 7.83 -2.01 -9.03
N GLY A 29 7.88 -3.15 -9.71
CA GLY A 29 9.05 -4.00 -9.87
C GLY A 29 9.22 -4.47 -11.31
N ARG A 30 10.48 -4.75 -11.67
CA ARG A 30 10.81 -5.42 -12.94
C ARG A 30 10.50 -6.92 -12.91
N THR A 31 10.48 -7.49 -11.70
CA THR A 31 10.15 -8.89 -11.44
C THR A 31 9.22 -8.99 -10.25
N LYS A 32 8.47 -10.11 -10.15
CA LYS A 32 7.58 -10.38 -9.02
C LYS A 32 8.30 -10.24 -7.68
N GLU A 33 9.45 -10.89 -7.54
CA GLU A 33 10.24 -10.93 -6.30
C GLU A 33 10.75 -9.55 -5.89
N ALA A 34 11.17 -8.73 -6.87
CA ALA A 34 11.61 -7.37 -6.61
C ALA A 34 10.44 -6.49 -6.13
N ALA A 35 9.26 -6.65 -6.73
CA ALA A 35 8.05 -5.92 -6.33
C ALA A 35 7.64 -6.30 -4.89
N ILE A 36 7.58 -7.60 -4.58
CA ILE A 36 7.23 -8.10 -3.23
C ILE A 36 8.23 -7.59 -2.17
N THR A 37 9.53 -7.69 -2.44
CA THR A 37 10.57 -7.28 -1.48
C THR A 37 10.47 -5.80 -1.17
N ARG A 38 10.26 -4.97 -2.19
CA ARG A 38 10.10 -3.53 -2.01
C ARG A 38 8.79 -3.17 -1.31
N ALA A 39 7.68 -3.84 -1.65
CA ALA A 39 6.39 -3.64 -0.98
C ALA A 39 6.47 -3.98 0.52
N LYS A 40 7.12 -5.10 0.88
CA LYS A 40 7.36 -5.48 2.29
C LYS A 40 8.27 -4.48 3.01
N ALA A 41 9.32 -3.98 2.36
CA ALA A 41 10.18 -2.96 2.95
C ALA A 41 9.39 -1.67 3.21
N LEU A 42 8.63 -1.20 2.21
CA LEU A 42 7.81 0.01 2.34
C LEU A 42 6.73 -0.14 3.43
N ALA A 43 6.04 -1.28 3.50
CA ALA A 43 5.06 -1.56 4.56
C ALA A 43 5.69 -1.46 5.96
N ARG A 44 6.91 -1.98 6.14
CA ARG A 44 7.64 -1.84 7.41
C ARG A 44 7.95 -0.37 7.74
N HIS A 45 8.32 0.42 6.73
CA HIS A 45 8.54 1.86 6.93
C HIS A 45 7.25 2.57 7.33
N VAL A 46 6.12 2.30 6.67
CA VAL A 46 4.82 2.90 7.02
C VAL A 46 4.40 2.55 8.45
N LEU A 47 4.59 1.30 8.87
CA LEU A 47 4.28 0.89 10.25
C LEU A 47 5.21 1.52 11.29
N THR A 48 6.47 1.79 10.93
CA THR A 48 7.45 2.42 11.82
C THR A 48 7.24 3.94 11.91
N ASP A 49 6.87 4.56 10.79
CA ASP A 49 6.71 6.01 10.65
C ASP A 49 5.33 6.51 11.11
N ARG A 50 4.32 5.64 11.16
CA ARG A 50 2.98 6.02 11.61
C ARG A 50 2.90 6.03 13.15
N PRO A 51 2.87 7.19 13.83
CA PRO A 51 2.34 7.23 15.18
C PRO A 51 0.88 6.78 15.11
N ALA A 52 0.40 6.05 16.13
CA ALA A 52 -0.92 5.40 16.20
C ALA A 52 -2.16 6.35 16.13
N GLY A 53 -2.02 7.58 15.62
CA GLY A 53 -3.08 8.58 15.43
C GLY A 53 -3.70 8.50 14.04
N GLY A 54 -4.60 7.55 13.81
CA GLY A 54 -5.41 7.50 12.59
C GLY A 54 -6.43 8.64 12.56
N ARG A 55 -6.12 9.76 11.90
CA ARG A 55 -7.12 10.77 11.52
C ARG A 55 -8.11 10.11 10.56
N LYS A 56 -9.29 9.78 11.07
CA LYS A 56 -10.47 9.39 10.30
C LYS A 56 -10.91 10.64 9.52
N PHE A 57 -10.64 10.70 8.22
CA PHE A 57 -11.30 11.69 7.36
C PHE A 57 -12.75 11.26 7.16
N ASN A 58 -13.62 11.64 8.12
CA ASN A 58 -15.06 11.63 7.93
C ASN A 58 -15.40 12.86 7.08
N HIS A 59 -15.52 12.72 5.76
CA HIS A 59 -16.21 13.69 4.92
C HIS A 59 -17.72 13.40 4.96
N SER A 60 -18.33 13.61 6.14
CA SER A 60 -19.77 13.75 6.24
C SER A 60 -20.13 15.20 5.99
N ARG A 61 -20.31 15.51 4.71
CA ARG A 61 -20.79 16.77 4.18
C ARG A 61 -22.21 17.01 4.72
N ARG A 62 -22.37 17.98 5.63
CA ARG A 62 -23.67 18.62 5.89
C ARG A 62 -23.46 20.10 6.14
N LEU A 63 -23.30 20.85 5.05
CA LEU A 63 -23.70 22.25 5.06
C LEU A 63 -25.22 22.24 4.94
N LEU A 64 -25.88 22.61 6.03
CA LEU A 64 -27.22 23.19 6.08
C LEU A 64 -27.36 23.81 7.46
N CYS A 65 -27.16 25.13 7.48
CA CYS A 65 -27.95 26.16 8.19
C CYS A 65 -27.22 27.49 8.01
#